data_AF-A0A2A4KP40-F1
#
_entry.id   AF-A0A2A4KP40-F1
#
_cell.length_a   1.000
_cell.length_b   1.000
_cell.length_c   1.000
_cell.angle_alpha   90.00
_cell.angle_beta   90.00
_cell.angle_gamma   90.00
#
_symmetry.space_group_name_H-M   'P 1'
#
loop_
_entity.id
_entity.type
_entity.pdbx_description
1 polymer ?
#
loop_
_entity_poly.entity_id
_entity_poly.type
_entity_poly.pdbx_seq_one_letter_code
_entity_poly.pdbx_strand_id
1 'polypeptide(L)'
;MGLRSFLTDAWSWLNYKPIMSGTADGRPHPALAPELQATWLPDEAVRRLAAYKLLAAYDSNQVGELSALTGNEAAEERREFGEPSAFVDTALAHLLGRSQQIVVPGAEHVSHEDAGPEATEAADLQARLRQWAEAELLPLRMQAAERKAVLLGDGLYLLAWDAEKQRVRLKTYDPGFYFPVLEDDADPGDFPRRVHLAWELPEDPKRGVKARVRRITYELGPIQPTTRSNVDGADGREPVVDESGGWLLAPGDYVAEPGHIERIYPWERGKASRLTCYLTDAEWFLDDIRHGQSLDDLPMDRARFRTRADGEVLHRLDLRLDFIPLVHITNTVAGEEHFGQSVLSRVMQALDELAESDTDSARASATTGAPIIALAGARAEVDRVTSRPKPLNVSPGTVLQLADGGRMDVLDTSGQLSELRARAEEIRDRAAVNARLPAVSLGTVDPSDVPSGYALQLSLQPLDSMVDSMRLARAHKYTLLLKMVQRIHQAGQAEGWSAGPTVPARLVFGPHTPSDRTSVLEEVVKGVTAGVLSVETGIRMLQDAGYPIGDAQEEVARIAARRKAPEKV
;
A
#
# COMPACT_ATOMS: atom_id res chain seq x y z
N MET A 1 7.35 -19.89 35.04
CA MET A 1 8.01 -19.97 33.71
C MET A 1 6.91 -20.14 32.68
N GLY A 2 6.60 -19.10 31.91
CA GLY A 2 5.62 -19.19 30.83
C GLY A 2 6.17 -20.05 29.71
N LEU A 3 5.35 -20.97 29.18
CA LEU A 3 5.67 -21.75 27.99
C LEU A 3 5.78 -20.78 26.82
N ARG A 4 6.88 -20.83 26.06
CA ARG A 4 6.99 -20.07 24.81
C ARG A 4 5.89 -20.53 23.86
N SER A 5 4.94 -19.66 23.53
CA SER A 5 3.93 -19.92 22.51
C SER A 5 4.52 -19.69 21.13
N PHE A 6 4.37 -20.66 20.22
CA PHE A 6 4.64 -20.45 18.79
C PHE A 6 3.34 -20.01 18.14
N LEU A 7 3.32 -18.80 17.60
CA LEU A 7 2.14 -18.21 16.95
C LEU A 7 2.31 -18.26 15.43
N THR A 8 1.29 -18.79 14.76
CA THR A 8 1.17 -18.88 13.30
C THR A 8 0.04 -17.96 12.84
N ASP A 9 0.37 -16.99 11.98
CA ASP A 9 -0.48 -15.93 11.45
C ASP A 9 0.14 -15.34 10.17
N ALA A 10 -0.53 -14.36 9.55
CA ALA A 10 -0.05 -13.63 8.37
C ALA A 10 1.36 -13.00 8.52
N TRP A 11 1.83 -12.73 9.75
CA TRP A 11 3.11 -12.09 10.07
C TRP A 11 4.16 -13.05 10.62
N SER A 12 3.91 -14.36 10.60
CA SER A 12 4.80 -15.35 11.23
C SER A 12 6.16 -15.48 10.58
N TRP A 13 6.29 -15.06 9.32
CA TRP A 13 7.57 -14.93 8.65
C TRP A 13 8.50 -13.89 9.31
N LEU A 14 7.99 -13.01 10.17
CA LEU A 14 8.78 -12.09 11.00
C LEU A 14 9.28 -12.70 12.31
N ASN A 15 8.89 -13.92 12.67
CA ASN A 15 9.24 -14.54 13.97
C ASN A 15 10.76 -14.72 14.17
N TYR A 16 11.56 -14.74 13.09
CA TYR A 16 13.02 -14.78 13.18
C TYR A 16 13.63 -13.51 13.79
N LYS A 17 12.89 -12.39 13.78
CA LYS A 17 13.31 -11.15 14.40
C LYS A 17 13.00 -11.18 15.90
N PRO A 18 14.00 -11.03 16.79
CA PRO A 18 13.78 -11.02 18.23
C PRO A 18 12.78 -9.94 18.69
N ILE A 19 12.71 -8.81 17.97
CA ILE A 19 11.78 -7.72 18.27
C ILE A 19 10.31 -8.10 18.03
N MET A 20 10.03 -9.13 17.23
CA MET A 20 8.67 -9.64 16.94
C MET A 20 8.31 -10.87 17.78
N SER A 21 9.30 -11.58 18.32
CA SER A 21 9.15 -12.78 19.15
C SER A 21 9.60 -12.60 20.62
N GLY A 22 9.82 -11.34 21.04
CA GLY A 22 10.61 -10.99 22.23
C GLY A 22 9.98 -11.27 23.59
N THR A 23 8.70 -11.63 23.68
CA THR A 23 8.04 -11.95 24.96
C THR A 23 7.65 -13.43 25.04
N ALA A 24 7.59 -13.98 26.26
CA ALA A 24 7.20 -15.38 26.48
C ALA A 24 5.79 -15.71 25.94
N ASP A 25 4.95 -14.68 25.80
CA ASP A 25 3.57 -14.76 25.33
C ASP A 25 3.42 -14.55 23.80
N GLY A 26 4.53 -14.37 23.07
CA GLY A 26 4.52 -14.17 21.61
C GLY A 26 4.19 -12.74 21.15
N ARG A 27 4.09 -11.78 22.08
CA ARG A 27 3.86 -10.36 21.76
C ARG A 27 5.16 -9.66 21.29
N PRO A 28 5.07 -8.68 20.38
CA PRO A 28 6.21 -7.85 19.96
C PRO A 28 6.83 -7.07 21.12
N HIS A 29 8.09 -6.66 20.95
CA HIS A 29 8.80 -5.82 21.91
C HIS A 29 8.11 -4.46 22.09
N PRO A 30 8.07 -3.88 23.31
CA PRO A 30 7.41 -2.60 23.58
C PRO A 30 7.90 -1.43 22.72
N ALA A 31 9.15 -1.47 22.22
CA ALA A 31 9.69 -0.45 21.31
C ALA A 31 8.98 -0.42 19.93
N LEU A 32 8.44 -1.56 19.48
CA LEU A 32 7.60 -1.62 18.27
C LEU A 32 6.13 -1.34 18.56
N ALA A 33 5.71 -1.50 19.80
CA ALA A 33 4.36 -1.11 20.17
C ALA A 33 4.21 0.43 20.06
N PRO A 34 3.05 0.92 19.63
CA PRO A 34 2.68 2.31 19.92
C PRO A 34 2.77 2.53 21.43
N GLU A 35 3.27 3.71 21.83
CA GLU A 35 3.75 4.04 23.17
C GLU A 35 3.01 3.28 24.29
N LEU A 36 3.67 2.24 24.83
CA LEU A 36 3.27 1.40 25.97
C LEU A 36 1.75 1.18 26.13
N GLN A 37 1.18 0.31 25.29
CA GLN A 37 -0.20 -0.19 25.39
C GLN A 37 -1.23 0.94 25.53
N ALA A 38 -1.49 1.62 24.43
CA ALA A 38 -2.81 2.12 24.10
C ALA A 38 -3.86 1.08 24.55
N THR A 39 -4.47 1.28 25.73
CA THR A 39 -5.41 0.34 26.36
C THR A 39 -6.59 -0.01 25.48
N TRP A 40 -6.84 0.84 24.48
CA TRP A 40 -7.89 0.74 23.49
C TRP A 40 -7.55 -0.14 22.29
N LEU A 41 -6.29 -0.52 22.05
CA LEU A 41 -5.94 -1.36 20.91
C LEU A 41 -6.36 -2.82 21.16
N PRO A 42 -7.05 -3.47 20.20
CA PRO A 42 -7.30 -4.91 20.27
C PRO A 42 -5.98 -5.69 20.26
N ASP A 43 -5.89 -6.75 21.07
CA ASP A 43 -4.67 -7.57 21.21
C ASP A 43 -4.20 -8.16 19.86
N GLU A 44 -5.14 -8.57 19.00
CA GLU A 44 -4.87 -9.08 17.65
C GLU A 44 -4.22 -8.04 16.72
N ALA A 45 -4.55 -6.76 16.90
CA ALA A 45 -4.05 -5.70 16.03
C ALA A 45 -2.64 -5.25 16.41
N VAL A 46 -2.20 -5.46 17.66
CA VAL A 46 -0.88 -5.04 18.15
C VAL A 46 0.25 -5.62 17.29
N ARG A 47 0.15 -6.90 16.95
CA ARG A 47 1.17 -7.62 16.17
C ARG A 47 1.25 -7.12 14.74
N ARG A 48 0.10 -6.88 14.10
CA ARG A 48 0.02 -6.25 12.78
C ARG A 48 0.67 -4.87 12.77
N LEU A 49 0.34 -4.01 13.74
CA LEU A 49 0.88 -2.65 13.79
C LEU A 49 2.39 -2.63 14.04
N ALA A 50 2.90 -3.55 14.88
CA ALA A 50 4.33 -3.76 15.05
C ALA A 50 5.01 -4.20 13.74
N ALA A 51 4.37 -5.11 12.98
CA ALA A 51 4.86 -5.54 11.68
C ALA A 51 4.91 -4.37 10.67
N TYR A 52 3.87 -3.54 10.62
CA TYR A 52 3.86 -2.35 9.76
C TYR A 52 4.95 -1.35 10.13
N LYS A 53 5.18 -1.10 11.43
CA LYS A 53 6.25 -0.22 11.90
C LYS A 53 7.63 -0.76 11.53
N LEU A 54 7.84 -2.07 11.67
CA LEU A 54 9.08 -2.71 11.27
C LEU A 54 9.31 -2.61 9.76
N LEU A 55 8.29 -2.90 8.93
CA LEU A 55 8.37 -2.76 7.48
C LEU A 55 8.65 -1.33 7.04
N ALA A 56 8.01 -0.34 7.67
CA ALA A 56 8.29 1.06 7.42
C ALA A 56 9.75 1.44 7.74
N ALA A 57 10.32 0.86 8.81
CA ALA A 57 11.72 1.08 9.14
C ALA A 57 12.70 0.43 8.16
N TYR A 58 12.33 -0.67 7.48
CA TYR A 58 13.11 -1.18 6.35
C TYR A 58 13.11 -0.20 5.18
N ASP A 59 11.95 0.34 4.83
CA ASP A 59 11.81 1.30 3.73
C ASP A 59 12.62 2.59 3.97
N SER A 60 12.65 3.06 5.22
CA SER A 60 13.35 4.28 5.60
C SER A 60 14.80 4.07 6.02
N ASN A 61 15.33 2.84 5.97
CA ASN A 61 16.64 2.49 6.51
C ASN A 61 16.76 3.00 7.97
N GLN A 62 16.00 2.38 8.88
CA GLN A 62 16.05 2.67 10.33
C GLN A 62 16.00 1.39 11.17
N VAL A 63 16.29 0.24 10.55
CA VAL A 63 16.20 -1.08 11.22
C VAL A 63 17.31 -1.25 12.26
N GLY A 64 18.47 -0.62 12.04
CA GLY A 64 19.57 -0.60 13.01
C GLY A 64 19.15 0.01 14.34
N GLU A 65 18.52 1.19 14.30
CA GLU A 65 18.00 1.89 15.48
C GLU A 65 16.96 1.06 16.24
N LEU A 66 16.02 0.43 15.52
CA LEU A 66 15.03 -0.46 16.14
C LEU A 66 15.67 -1.68 16.81
N SER A 67 16.71 -2.22 16.20
CA SER A 67 17.44 -3.38 16.74
C SER A 67 18.24 -3.00 17.99
N ALA A 68 18.79 -1.80 18.05
CA ALA A 68 19.50 -1.27 19.20
C ALA A 68 18.60 -1.13 20.43
N LEU A 69 17.36 -0.66 20.23
CA LEU A 69 16.34 -0.60 21.29
C LEU A 69 16.00 -1.96 21.93
N THR A 70 16.41 -3.07 21.31
CA THR A 70 16.24 -4.44 21.83
C THR A 70 17.50 -5.03 22.48
N GLY A 71 18.54 -4.21 22.68
CA GLY A 71 19.78 -4.62 23.33
C GLY A 71 20.87 -5.13 22.39
N ASN A 72 20.69 -5.01 21.06
CA ASN A 72 21.75 -5.25 20.09
C ASN A 72 22.46 -3.92 19.77
N GLU A 73 23.30 -3.43 20.68
CA GLU A 73 24.04 -2.17 20.51
C GLU A 73 24.91 -2.15 19.24
N ALA A 74 25.43 -3.32 18.83
CA ALA A 74 26.20 -3.46 17.60
C ALA A 74 25.37 -3.26 16.32
N ALA A 75 24.03 -3.20 16.42
CA ALA A 75 23.16 -2.95 15.28
C ALA A 75 23.11 -1.47 14.85
N GLU A 76 23.42 -0.52 15.73
CA GLU A 76 23.51 0.91 15.33
C GLU A 76 24.71 1.17 14.41
N GLU A 77 25.78 0.39 14.58
CA GLU A 77 26.98 0.48 13.76
C GLU A 77 26.81 -0.18 12.38
N ARG A 78 25.69 -0.88 12.14
CA ARG A 78 25.44 -1.54 10.86
C ARG A 78 25.13 -0.51 9.79
N ARG A 79 25.80 -0.65 8.65
CA ARG A 79 25.56 0.18 7.49
C ARG A 79 24.27 -0.30 6.81
N GLU A 80 23.43 0.67 6.46
CA GLU A 80 22.16 0.39 5.79
C GLU A 80 22.41 0.29 4.29
N PHE A 81 22.80 -0.91 3.88
CA PHE A 81 23.15 -1.26 2.50
C PHE A 81 22.07 -2.18 1.91
N GLY A 82 21.74 -1.99 0.61
CA GLY A 82 20.76 -2.82 -0.11
C GLY A 82 19.46 -2.14 -0.52
N GLU A 83 19.21 -0.89 -0.10
CA GLU A 83 18.07 -0.04 -0.48
C GLU A 83 16.72 -0.79 -0.58
N PRO A 84 16.10 -1.21 0.54
CA PRO A 84 14.82 -1.91 0.53
C PRO A 84 13.70 -1.14 -0.20
N SER A 85 13.75 0.19 -0.15
CA SER A 85 12.86 1.07 -0.90
C SER A 85 12.92 0.87 -2.41
N ALA A 86 14.09 0.51 -2.97
CA ALA A 86 14.24 0.24 -4.40
C ALA A 86 13.41 -0.98 -4.83
N PHE A 87 13.33 -2.03 -4.01
CA PHE A 87 12.46 -3.19 -4.28
C PHE A 87 10.99 -2.80 -4.29
N VAL A 88 10.57 -1.98 -3.32
CA VAL A 88 9.18 -1.49 -3.19
C VAL A 88 8.80 -0.60 -4.35
N ASP A 89 9.62 0.40 -4.67
CA ASP A 89 9.34 1.37 -5.71
C ASP A 89 9.40 0.72 -7.11
N THR A 90 10.31 -0.24 -7.33
CA THR A 90 10.37 -1.02 -8.59
C THR A 90 9.15 -1.93 -8.75
N ALA A 91 8.75 -2.66 -7.70
CA ALA A 91 7.54 -3.48 -7.73
C ALA A 91 6.28 -2.63 -7.97
N LEU A 92 6.19 -1.46 -7.33
CA LEU A 92 5.11 -0.49 -7.54
C LEU A 92 5.07 0.03 -8.98
N ALA A 93 6.22 0.40 -9.54
CA ALA A 93 6.30 0.90 -10.91
C ALA A 93 5.81 -0.13 -11.93
N HIS A 94 6.22 -1.40 -11.77
CA HIS A 94 5.72 -2.48 -12.63
C HIS A 94 4.23 -2.78 -12.37
N LEU A 95 3.77 -2.76 -11.12
CA LEU A 95 2.35 -2.95 -10.82
C LEU A 95 1.46 -1.94 -11.56
N LEU A 96 1.75 -0.65 -11.37
CA LEU A 96 0.97 0.44 -11.95
C LEU A 96 1.13 0.49 -13.48
N GLY A 97 2.28 0.08 -14.00
CA GLY A 97 2.59 0.18 -15.43
C GLY A 97 2.64 1.63 -15.90
N ARG A 98 2.72 1.82 -17.23
CA ARG A 98 2.87 3.16 -17.84
C ARG A 98 1.60 4.00 -17.85
N SER A 99 0.44 3.37 -17.77
CA SER A 99 -0.86 4.04 -17.85
C SER A 99 -1.90 3.31 -17.02
N GLN A 100 -2.89 4.05 -16.53
CA GLN A 100 -4.08 3.50 -15.89
C GLN A 100 -5.29 4.11 -16.57
N GLN A 101 -6.18 3.29 -17.09
CA GLN A 101 -7.34 3.73 -17.84
C GLN A 101 -8.62 3.13 -17.27
N ILE A 102 -9.65 3.96 -17.10
CA ILE A 102 -10.99 3.49 -16.76
C ILE A 102 -11.68 3.09 -18.06
N VAL A 103 -12.17 1.86 -18.09
CA VAL A 103 -12.92 1.27 -19.21
C VAL A 103 -14.28 0.78 -18.72
N VAL A 104 -15.32 1.15 -19.45
CA VAL A 104 -16.69 0.65 -19.26
C VAL A 104 -17.01 -0.27 -20.44
N PRO A 105 -17.28 -1.57 -20.22
CA PRO A 105 -17.65 -2.48 -21.30
C PRO A 105 -18.87 -1.94 -22.07
N GLY A 106 -18.79 -1.95 -23.40
CA GLY A 106 -19.85 -1.43 -24.27
C GLY A 106 -19.61 0.00 -24.76
N ALA A 107 -18.76 0.79 -24.08
CA ALA A 107 -18.43 2.16 -24.48
C ALA A 107 -17.72 2.23 -25.85
N GLU A 108 -16.99 1.18 -26.22
CA GLU A 108 -16.30 1.05 -27.50
C GLU A 108 -17.23 0.98 -28.71
N HIS A 109 -18.52 0.70 -28.50
CA HIS A 109 -19.48 0.52 -29.58
C HIS A 109 -20.22 1.81 -29.98
N VAL A 110 -19.96 2.94 -29.32
CA VAL A 110 -20.67 4.20 -29.54
C VAL A 110 -20.45 4.78 -30.95
N SER A 111 -19.34 4.45 -31.59
CA SER A 111 -18.97 4.92 -32.92
C SER A 111 -19.53 4.06 -34.06
N HIS A 112 -20.24 2.96 -33.77
CA HIS A 112 -20.90 2.17 -34.80
C HIS A 112 -22.16 2.87 -35.31
N GLU A 113 -22.44 2.74 -36.61
CA GLU A 113 -23.62 3.36 -37.25
C GLU A 113 -24.96 2.91 -36.62
N ASP A 114 -24.97 1.77 -35.91
CA ASP A 114 -26.11 1.20 -35.17
C ASP A 114 -25.94 1.28 -33.63
N ALA A 115 -25.21 2.27 -33.09
CA ALA A 115 -24.97 2.39 -31.66
C ALA A 115 -26.28 2.42 -30.86
N GLY A 116 -26.52 1.36 -30.07
CA GLY A 116 -27.68 1.28 -29.19
C GLY A 116 -27.61 2.29 -28.04
N PRO A 117 -28.75 2.58 -27.38
CA PRO A 117 -28.80 3.50 -26.24
C PRO A 117 -27.85 3.08 -25.10
N GLU A 118 -27.65 1.77 -24.90
CA GLU A 118 -26.74 1.21 -23.88
C GLU A 118 -25.26 1.57 -24.14
N ALA A 119 -24.82 1.58 -25.41
CA ALA A 119 -23.45 1.95 -25.77
C ALA A 119 -23.19 3.44 -25.48
N THR A 120 -24.19 4.28 -25.73
CA THR A 120 -24.13 5.73 -25.45
C THR A 120 -24.02 5.99 -23.95
N GLU A 121 -24.86 5.32 -23.15
CA GLU A 121 -24.81 5.43 -21.68
C GLU A 121 -23.47 4.95 -21.11
N ALA A 122 -22.91 3.86 -21.64
CA ALA A 122 -21.60 3.34 -21.24
C ALA A 122 -20.47 4.33 -21.57
N ALA A 123 -20.48 4.95 -22.75
CA ALA A 123 -19.49 5.95 -23.15
C ALA A 123 -19.58 7.22 -22.28
N ASP A 124 -20.80 7.71 -22.02
CA ASP A 124 -21.04 8.87 -21.15
C ASP A 124 -20.59 8.58 -19.72
N LEU A 125 -20.82 7.37 -19.22
CA LEU A 125 -20.34 6.97 -17.89
C LEU A 125 -18.82 6.89 -17.84
N GLN A 126 -18.18 6.33 -18.87
CA GLN A 126 -16.73 6.28 -18.96
C GLN A 126 -16.12 7.69 -18.92
N ALA A 127 -16.70 8.64 -19.66
CA ALA A 127 -16.27 10.03 -19.65
C ALA A 127 -16.44 10.67 -18.26
N ARG A 128 -17.60 10.49 -17.60
CA ARG A 128 -17.87 10.98 -16.24
C ARG A 128 -16.88 10.41 -15.20
N LEU A 129 -16.60 9.11 -15.25
CA LEU A 129 -15.65 8.47 -14.34
C LEU A 129 -14.21 8.97 -14.57
N ARG A 130 -13.81 9.21 -15.82
CA ARG A 130 -12.50 9.79 -16.13
C ARG A 130 -12.38 11.23 -15.64
N GLN A 131 -13.41 12.06 -15.85
CA GLN A 131 -13.45 13.42 -15.33
C GLN A 131 -13.38 13.45 -13.79
N TRP A 132 -14.11 12.55 -13.13
CA TRP A 132 -14.02 12.37 -11.68
C TRP A 132 -12.59 11.96 -11.25
N ALA A 133 -11.98 11.01 -11.95
CA ALA A 133 -10.64 10.52 -11.66
C ALA A 133 -9.59 11.63 -11.78
N GLU A 134 -9.70 12.51 -12.79
CA GLU A 134 -8.83 13.68 -12.93
C GLU A 134 -9.06 14.69 -11.80
N ALA A 135 -10.32 15.03 -11.50
CA ALA A 135 -10.65 15.99 -10.45
C ALA A 135 -10.21 15.52 -9.05
N GLU A 136 -10.22 14.21 -8.80
CA GLU A 136 -9.76 13.59 -7.56
C GLU A 136 -8.28 13.18 -7.58
N LEU A 137 -7.53 13.47 -8.66
CA LEU A 137 -6.13 13.08 -8.81
C LEU A 137 -5.92 11.57 -8.54
N LEU A 138 -6.78 10.74 -9.11
CA LEU A 138 -6.82 9.30 -8.90
C LEU A 138 -5.44 8.64 -9.06
N PRO A 139 -4.64 8.90 -10.12
CA PRO A 139 -3.32 8.28 -10.26
C PRO A 139 -2.37 8.57 -9.10
N LEU A 140 -2.37 9.80 -8.57
CA LEU A 140 -1.51 10.18 -7.44
C LEU A 140 -1.96 9.48 -6.14
N ARG A 141 -3.27 9.42 -5.90
CA ARG A 141 -3.81 8.73 -4.72
C ARG A 141 -3.64 7.22 -4.81
N MET A 142 -3.72 6.68 -6.03
CA MET A 142 -3.41 5.29 -6.32
C MET A 142 -1.97 4.97 -6.02
N GLN A 143 -1.02 5.78 -6.52
CA GLN A 143 0.39 5.60 -6.21
C GLN A 143 0.65 5.62 -4.71
N ALA A 144 0.02 6.53 -3.96
CA ALA A 144 0.17 6.61 -2.51
C ALA A 144 -0.41 5.37 -1.78
N ALA A 145 -1.58 4.89 -2.19
CA ALA A 145 -2.23 3.73 -1.56
C ALA A 145 -1.53 2.42 -1.92
N GLU A 146 -1.16 2.25 -3.20
CA GLU A 146 -0.49 1.07 -3.69
C GLU A 146 0.94 0.97 -3.16
N ARG A 147 1.64 2.09 -2.96
CA ARG A 147 2.94 2.05 -2.28
C ARG A 147 2.81 1.45 -0.88
N LYS A 148 1.78 1.84 -0.12
CA LYS A 148 1.49 1.23 1.19
C LYS A 148 1.10 -0.24 1.07
N ALA A 149 0.30 -0.62 0.07
CA ALA A 149 -0.02 -2.03 -0.15
C ALA A 149 1.23 -2.86 -0.45
N VAL A 150 2.08 -2.43 -1.37
CA VAL A 150 3.33 -3.11 -1.72
C VAL A 150 4.28 -3.21 -0.51
N LEU A 151 4.42 -2.14 0.27
CA LEU A 151 5.32 -2.05 1.42
C LEU A 151 4.80 -2.79 2.67
N LEU A 152 3.57 -2.52 3.09
CA LEU A 152 3.00 -2.99 4.35
C LEU A 152 2.20 -4.29 4.18
N GLY A 153 1.75 -4.58 2.97
CA GLY A 153 0.82 -5.66 2.64
C GLY A 153 -0.59 -5.16 2.35
N ASP A 154 -0.93 -3.94 2.79
CA ASP A 154 -2.31 -3.43 2.77
C ASP A 154 -2.40 -1.95 2.35
N GLY A 155 -3.48 -1.59 1.68
CA GLY A 155 -3.82 -0.23 1.29
C GLY A 155 -5.29 0.07 1.58
N LEU A 156 -5.62 1.34 1.85
CA LEU A 156 -6.98 1.74 2.21
C LEU A 156 -7.43 2.98 1.48
N TYR A 157 -8.57 2.87 0.80
CA TYR A 157 -9.31 4.00 0.23
C TYR A 157 -10.59 4.27 1.01
N LEU A 158 -10.85 5.53 1.31
CA LEU A 158 -12.13 6.03 1.79
C LEU A 158 -12.78 6.85 0.68
N LEU A 159 -14.05 6.56 0.41
CA LEU A 159 -14.92 7.37 -0.42
C LEU A 159 -15.88 8.14 0.48
N ALA A 160 -16.08 9.43 0.21
CA ALA A 160 -17.04 10.24 0.94
C ALA A 160 -17.70 11.26 0.03
N TRP A 161 -19.00 11.47 0.19
CA TRP A 161 -19.70 12.56 -0.48
C TRP A 161 -19.26 13.91 0.11
N ASP A 162 -18.91 14.86 -0.76
CA ASP A 162 -18.59 16.24 -0.41
C ASP A 162 -19.67 17.16 -1.00
N ALA A 163 -20.55 17.63 -0.12
CA ALA A 163 -21.72 18.42 -0.49
C ALA A 163 -21.36 19.80 -1.08
N GLU A 164 -20.23 20.39 -0.70
CA GLU A 164 -19.79 21.67 -1.28
C GLU A 164 -19.32 21.49 -2.72
N LYS A 165 -18.61 20.39 -2.99
CA LYS A 165 -18.06 20.10 -4.32
C LYS A 165 -18.99 19.28 -5.21
N GLN A 166 -20.12 18.82 -4.67
CA GLN A 166 -21.09 17.96 -5.35
C GLN A 166 -20.43 16.76 -6.04
N ARG A 167 -19.44 16.15 -5.38
CA ARG A 167 -18.69 15.01 -5.90
C ARG A 167 -18.19 14.08 -4.81
N VAL A 168 -17.87 12.85 -5.20
CA VAL A 168 -17.24 11.87 -4.31
C VAL A 168 -15.76 12.18 -4.14
N ARG A 169 -15.32 12.40 -2.90
CA ARG A 169 -13.91 12.51 -2.53
C ARG A 169 -13.32 11.14 -2.30
N LEU A 170 -12.14 10.93 -2.87
CA LEU A 170 -11.29 9.78 -2.55
C LEU A 170 -10.22 10.23 -1.53
N LYS A 171 -9.99 9.45 -0.48
CA LYS A 171 -8.90 9.68 0.46
C LYS A 171 -8.15 8.38 0.68
N THR A 172 -6.83 8.45 0.71
CA THR A 172 -5.99 7.31 1.10
C THR A 172 -5.68 7.45 2.59
N TYR A 173 -5.92 6.40 3.35
CA TYR A 173 -5.54 6.33 4.76
C TYR A 173 -4.35 5.40 4.96
N ASP A 174 -3.69 5.54 6.11
CA ASP A 174 -2.77 4.52 6.57
C ASP A 174 -3.55 3.24 6.92
N PRO A 175 -3.15 2.06 6.40
CA PRO A 175 -3.78 0.80 6.78
C PRO A 175 -3.58 0.49 8.28
N GLY A 176 -2.58 1.06 8.95
CA GLY A 176 -2.42 0.97 10.39
C GLY A 176 -3.58 1.59 11.18
N PHE A 177 -4.40 2.43 10.56
CA PHE A 177 -5.59 2.98 11.20
C PHE A 177 -6.85 2.16 10.95
N TYR A 178 -6.79 1.10 10.14
CA TYR A 178 -7.97 0.30 9.75
C TYR A 178 -8.19 -0.88 10.71
N PHE A 179 -9.37 -0.98 11.31
CA PHE A 179 -9.75 -2.05 12.23
C PHE A 179 -11.15 -2.57 11.84
N PRO A 180 -11.23 -3.63 11.01
CA PRO A 180 -12.51 -4.25 10.67
C PRO A 180 -13.00 -5.12 11.83
N VAL A 181 -14.31 -5.16 12.05
CA VAL A 181 -14.94 -6.14 12.92
C VAL A 181 -15.38 -7.32 12.05
N LEU A 182 -14.64 -8.42 12.17
CA LEU A 182 -14.87 -9.66 11.42
C LEU A 182 -15.66 -10.65 12.29
N GLU A 183 -16.55 -11.43 11.67
CA GLU A 183 -17.21 -12.54 12.36
C GLU A 183 -16.26 -13.76 12.33
N ASP A 184 -16.21 -14.56 13.40
CA ASP A 184 -15.21 -15.64 13.57
C ASP A 184 -15.22 -16.69 12.43
N ASP A 185 -16.37 -16.89 11.77
CA ASP A 185 -16.57 -17.83 10.67
C ASP A 185 -16.71 -17.15 9.29
N ALA A 186 -16.46 -15.83 9.19
CA ALA A 186 -16.61 -15.10 7.93
C ALA A 186 -15.54 -15.52 6.92
N ASP A 187 -15.91 -15.59 5.63
CA ASP A 187 -14.91 -15.72 4.56
C ASP A 187 -14.00 -14.49 4.62
N PRO A 188 -12.66 -14.62 4.62
CA PRO A 188 -11.75 -13.47 4.59
C PRO A 188 -11.99 -12.51 3.43
N GLY A 189 -12.61 -13.00 2.34
CA GLY A 189 -13.06 -12.21 1.20
C GLY A 189 -14.37 -11.43 1.42
N ASP A 190 -15.14 -11.77 2.46
CA ASP A 190 -16.38 -11.08 2.79
C ASP A 190 -16.12 -9.65 3.26
N PHE A 191 -17.08 -8.79 2.92
CA PHE A 191 -16.99 -7.38 3.22
C PHE A 191 -17.50 -7.12 4.65
N PRO A 192 -16.72 -6.45 5.52
CA PRO A 192 -17.09 -6.27 6.92
C PRO A 192 -18.36 -5.44 7.07
N ARG A 193 -19.14 -5.74 8.11
CA ARG A 193 -20.37 -4.99 8.46
C ARG A 193 -20.10 -3.77 9.34
N ARG A 194 -18.95 -3.73 10.00
CA ARG A 194 -18.50 -2.63 10.82
C ARG A 194 -16.99 -2.46 10.66
N VAL A 195 -16.55 -1.22 10.51
CA VAL A 195 -15.15 -0.86 10.40
C VAL A 195 -14.88 0.38 11.23
N HIS A 196 -13.78 0.35 11.98
CA HIS A 196 -13.24 1.48 12.72
C HIS A 196 -11.98 1.99 12.03
N LEU A 197 -11.90 3.31 11.81
CA LEU A 197 -10.65 4.00 11.57
C LEU A 197 -10.22 4.69 12.86
N ALA A 198 -9.07 4.31 13.43
CA ALA A 198 -8.65 4.82 14.72
C ALA A 198 -7.17 5.19 14.77
N TRP A 199 -6.86 6.30 15.42
CA TRP A 199 -5.50 6.76 15.66
C TRP A 199 -5.41 7.70 16.85
N GLU A 200 -4.20 7.83 17.39
CA GLU A 200 -3.92 8.75 18.47
C GLU A 200 -3.57 10.14 17.93
N LEU A 201 -4.11 11.15 18.59
CA LEU A 201 -3.75 12.54 18.45
C LEU A 201 -2.81 12.86 19.62
N PRO A 202 -1.51 13.12 19.36
CA PRO A 202 -0.54 13.33 20.41
C PRO A 202 -0.85 14.59 21.23
N GLU A 203 -0.33 14.63 22.45
CA GLU A 203 -0.38 15.84 23.28
C GLU A 203 0.38 16.97 22.59
N ASP A 204 -0.20 18.17 22.58
CA ASP A 204 0.49 19.41 22.21
C ASP A 204 0.52 20.35 23.43
N PRO A 205 1.61 20.31 24.22
CA PRO A 205 1.77 21.16 25.40
C PRO A 205 1.72 22.65 25.07
N LYS A 206 2.13 23.06 23.86
CA LYS A 206 2.12 24.48 23.46
C LYS A 206 0.71 24.99 23.23
N ARG A 207 -0.20 24.12 22.79
CA ARG A 207 -1.61 24.44 22.57
C ARG A 207 -2.51 24.03 23.74
N GLY A 208 -1.95 23.42 24.79
CA GLY A 208 -2.69 22.88 25.93
C GLY A 208 -3.64 21.74 25.52
N VAL A 209 -3.32 21.02 24.44
CA VAL A 209 -4.17 19.95 23.91
C VAL A 209 -3.68 18.64 24.50
N LYS A 210 -4.53 18.00 25.32
CA LYS A 210 -4.28 16.65 25.82
C LYS A 210 -4.29 15.60 24.69
N ALA A 211 -3.55 14.52 24.91
CA ALA A 211 -3.57 13.37 24.02
C ALA A 211 -4.96 12.71 23.99
N ARG A 212 -5.40 12.35 22.79
CA ARG A 212 -6.76 11.86 22.51
C ARG A 212 -6.73 10.71 21.52
N VAL A 213 -7.70 9.81 21.60
CA VAL A 213 -7.98 8.82 20.57
C VAL A 213 -9.11 9.34 19.71
N ARG A 214 -8.95 9.29 18.38
CA ARG A 214 -10.04 9.54 17.44
C ARG A 214 -10.45 8.22 16.81
N ARG A 215 -11.75 7.92 16.79
CA ARG A 215 -12.34 6.76 16.12
C ARG A 215 -13.44 7.22 15.17
N ILE A 216 -13.34 6.81 13.92
CA ILE A 216 -14.37 6.94 12.91
C ILE A 216 -14.95 5.56 12.64
N THR A 217 -16.20 5.35 13.01
CA THR A 217 -16.92 4.09 12.80
C THR A 217 -17.84 4.22 11.60
N TYR A 218 -17.72 3.27 10.68
CA TYR A 218 -18.72 2.99 9.65
C TYR A 218 -19.39 1.66 9.99
N GLU A 219 -20.71 1.66 10.13
CA GLU A 219 -21.45 0.43 10.45
C GLU A 219 -22.71 0.29 9.60
N LEU A 220 -22.99 -0.93 9.15
CA LEU A 220 -24.28 -1.27 8.55
C LEU A 220 -25.25 -1.64 9.65
N GLY A 221 -26.39 -0.94 9.70
CA GLY A 221 -27.43 -1.18 10.68
C GLY A 221 -28.83 -1.00 10.10
N PRO A 222 -29.88 -1.33 10.86
CA PRO A 222 -31.26 -1.13 10.44
C PRO A 222 -31.55 0.35 10.20
N ILE A 223 -32.36 0.67 9.20
CA ILE A 223 -32.79 2.05 8.92
C ILE A 223 -33.63 2.57 10.10
N GLN A 224 -33.29 3.76 10.59
CA GLN A 224 -33.97 4.43 11.69
C GLN A 224 -34.78 5.63 11.17
N PRO A 225 -35.74 6.16 11.95
CA PRO A 225 -36.40 7.41 11.63
C PRO A 225 -35.43 8.56 11.41
N THR A 226 -35.88 9.62 10.74
CA THR A 226 -35.10 10.83 10.54
C THR A 226 -34.62 11.35 11.89
N THR A 227 -33.32 11.66 11.99
CA THR A 227 -32.74 12.25 13.19
C THR A 227 -32.20 13.66 12.89
N ARG A 228 -32.35 14.57 13.84
CA ARG A 228 -31.75 15.91 13.80
C ARG A 228 -30.68 16.07 14.86
N SER A 229 -29.70 16.92 14.59
CA SER A 229 -28.68 17.29 15.56
C SER A 229 -29.30 18.09 16.73
N ASN A 230 -28.87 17.83 17.96
CA ASN A 230 -29.42 18.50 19.13
C ASN A 230 -29.01 19.99 19.16
N VAL A 231 -29.96 20.89 19.40
CA VAL A 231 -29.76 22.35 19.35
C VAL A 231 -29.06 22.87 20.62
N ASP A 232 -29.17 22.15 21.73
CA ASP A 232 -28.68 22.58 23.05
C ASP A 232 -27.22 22.20 23.35
N GLY A 233 -26.45 21.79 22.34
CA GLY A 233 -25.04 21.42 22.51
C GLY A 233 -24.81 20.11 23.27
N ALA A 234 -25.86 19.33 23.54
CA ALA A 234 -25.72 17.96 24.01
C ALA A 234 -25.24 17.05 22.87
N ASP A 235 -24.23 16.24 23.17
CA ASP A 235 -23.58 15.30 22.26
C ASP A 235 -24.56 14.21 21.79
N GLY A 236 -25.33 14.46 20.73
CA GLY A 236 -26.27 13.47 20.21
C GLY A 236 -27.19 13.93 19.08
N ARG A 237 -27.88 12.95 18.49
CA ARG A 237 -28.96 13.16 17.51
C ARG A 237 -30.26 12.66 18.11
N GLU A 238 -31.34 13.40 17.91
CA GLU A 238 -32.68 13.00 18.36
C GLU A 238 -33.58 12.69 17.16
N PRO A 239 -34.42 11.65 17.25
CA PRO A 239 -35.38 11.35 16.20
C PRO A 239 -36.44 12.45 16.09
N VAL A 240 -36.76 12.83 14.86
CA VAL A 240 -37.74 13.87 14.54
C VAL A 240 -39.13 13.26 14.59
N VAL A 241 -40.02 13.88 15.36
CA VAL A 241 -41.44 13.53 15.45
C VAL A 241 -42.29 14.52 14.65
N ASP A 242 -43.33 14.01 14.00
CA ASP A 242 -44.33 14.81 13.30
C ASP A 242 -45.35 15.45 14.27
N GLU A 243 -46.25 16.28 13.73
CA GLU A 243 -47.29 16.99 14.50
C GLU A 243 -48.29 16.04 15.19
N SER A 244 -48.36 14.77 14.76
CA SER A 244 -49.20 13.73 15.35
C SER A 244 -48.49 12.85 16.38
N GLY A 245 -47.21 13.13 16.66
CA GLY A 245 -46.36 12.33 17.55
C GLY A 245 -45.82 11.05 16.91
N GLY A 246 -45.98 10.89 15.59
CA GLY A 246 -45.39 9.82 14.78
C GLY A 246 -43.94 10.11 14.41
N TRP A 247 -43.17 9.06 14.13
CA TRP A 247 -41.78 9.21 13.67
C TRP A 247 -41.71 9.73 12.23
N LEU A 248 -40.97 10.81 11.99
CA LEU A 248 -40.78 11.34 10.64
C LEU A 248 -39.79 10.48 9.85
N LEU A 249 -40.21 9.98 8.70
CA LEU A 249 -39.36 9.20 7.79
C LEU A 249 -38.62 10.11 6.80
N ALA A 250 -37.40 9.70 6.43
CA ALA A 250 -36.63 10.45 5.45
C ALA A 250 -37.21 10.23 4.04
N PRO A 251 -37.01 11.16 3.08
CA PRO A 251 -37.57 11.02 1.74
C PRO A 251 -37.11 9.73 1.05
N GLY A 252 -38.06 8.86 0.68
CA GLY A 252 -37.80 7.55 0.06
C GLY A 252 -37.84 6.36 1.02
N ASP A 253 -38.04 6.61 2.32
CA ASP A 253 -38.19 5.59 3.35
C ASP A 253 -39.68 5.31 3.60
N TYR A 254 -40.04 4.05 3.82
CA TYR A 254 -41.41 3.66 4.16
C TYR A 254 -41.43 2.53 5.18
N VAL A 255 -42.52 2.43 5.94
CA VAL A 255 -42.74 1.32 6.88
C VAL A 255 -43.33 0.14 6.11
N ALA A 256 -42.57 -0.94 5.95
CA ALA A 256 -43.05 -2.16 5.32
C ALA A 256 -43.77 -3.08 6.33
N GLU A 257 -43.22 -3.18 7.53
CA GLU A 257 -43.74 -3.97 8.66
C GLU A 257 -43.64 -3.13 9.95
N PRO A 258 -44.51 -3.34 10.95
CA PRO A 258 -44.42 -2.61 12.22
C PRO A 258 -43.04 -2.77 12.86
N GLY A 259 -42.32 -1.65 13.01
CA GLY A 259 -40.97 -1.63 13.58
C GLY A 259 -39.81 -1.77 12.58
N HIS A 260 -40.08 -1.94 11.28
CA HIS A 260 -39.05 -2.01 10.25
C HIS A 260 -39.26 -0.95 9.15
N ILE A 261 -38.24 -0.13 8.97
CA ILE A 261 -38.18 0.88 7.90
C ILE A 261 -37.38 0.29 6.74
N GLU A 262 -37.91 0.46 5.54
CA GLU A 262 -37.29 0.03 4.29
C GLU A 262 -37.04 1.24 3.38
N ARG A 263 -35.96 1.16 2.58
CA ARG A 263 -35.56 2.17 1.61
C ARG A 263 -35.30 1.51 0.25
N ILE A 264 -35.81 2.12 -0.81
CA ILE A 264 -35.43 1.77 -2.18
C ILE A 264 -34.28 2.69 -2.60
N TYR A 265 -33.11 2.11 -2.80
CA TYR A 265 -31.93 2.87 -3.19
C TYR A 265 -31.94 3.23 -4.69
N PRO A 266 -31.32 4.37 -5.09
CA PRO A 266 -31.32 4.83 -6.48
C PRO A 266 -30.76 3.82 -7.49
N TRP A 267 -29.85 2.94 -7.07
CA TRP A 267 -29.18 1.95 -7.93
C TRP A 267 -29.90 0.62 -8.08
N GLU A 268 -30.89 0.31 -7.23
CA GLU A 268 -31.60 -0.97 -7.24
C GLU A 268 -33.11 -0.74 -7.20
N ARG A 269 -33.68 -0.41 -8.36
CA ARG A 269 -35.13 -0.21 -8.51
C ARG A 269 -35.85 -1.54 -8.30
N GLY A 270 -36.75 -1.58 -7.32
CA GLY A 270 -37.62 -2.74 -7.06
C GLY A 270 -37.13 -3.68 -5.95
N LYS A 271 -35.94 -3.44 -5.37
CA LYS A 271 -35.47 -4.17 -4.19
C LYS A 271 -35.31 -3.21 -3.03
N ALA A 272 -36.20 -3.33 -2.05
CA ALA A 272 -36.06 -2.61 -0.81
C ALA A 272 -34.97 -3.23 0.07
N SER A 273 -34.25 -2.36 0.78
CA SER A 273 -33.26 -2.74 1.76
C SER A 273 -33.68 -2.22 3.13
N ARG A 274 -33.38 -3.01 4.16
CA ARG A 274 -33.57 -2.67 5.57
C ARG A 274 -32.32 -2.05 6.20
N LEU A 275 -31.21 -2.01 5.44
CA LEU A 275 -29.90 -1.65 5.94
C LEU A 275 -29.45 -0.30 5.39
N THR A 276 -28.75 0.44 6.24
CA THR A 276 -28.02 1.64 5.85
C THR A 276 -26.71 1.78 6.61
N CYS A 277 -25.77 2.52 6.03
CA CYS A 277 -24.47 2.81 6.60
C CYS A 277 -24.55 4.05 7.49
N TYR A 278 -24.23 3.87 8.77
CA TYR A 278 -24.09 4.94 9.73
C TYR A 278 -22.63 5.36 9.89
N LEU A 279 -22.41 6.67 10.01
CA LEU A 279 -21.13 7.28 10.31
C LEU A 279 -21.14 7.83 11.75
N THR A 280 -20.15 7.41 12.53
CA THR A 280 -19.84 8.03 13.83
C THR A 280 -18.39 8.50 13.84
N ASP A 281 -18.13 9.77 14.15
CA ASP A 281 -16.77 10.34 14.26
C ASP A 281 -16.65 10.99 15.64
N ALA A 282 -15.88 10.37 16.51
CA ALA A 282 -15.77 10.73 17.91
C ALA A 282 -14.32 10.74 18.41
N GLU A 283 -14.11 11.53 19.46
CA GLU A 283 -12.83 11.69 20.15
C GLU A 283 -12.98 11.40 21.65
N TRP A 284 -11.98 10.73 22.23
CA TRP A 284 -11.88 10.42 23.66
C TRP A 284 -10.54 10.91 24.19
N PHE A 285 -10.49 11.41 25.41
CA PHE A 285 -9.22 11.64 26.09
C PHE A 285 -8.60 10.29 26.49
N LEU A 286 -7.28 10.13 26.32
CA LEU A 286 -6.61 8.90 26.73
C LEU A 286 -6.77 8.63 28.24
N ASP A 287 -6.76 9.69 29.06
CA ASP A 287 -7.01 9.62 30.51
C ASP A 287 -8.36 8.98 30.89
N ASP A 288 -9.34 9.00 29.98
CA ASP A 288 -10.70 8.52 30.22
C ASP A 288 -10.90 7.03 29.89
N ILE A 289 -9.92 6.41 29.23
CA ILE A 289 -9.96 5.02 28.77
C ILE A 289 -9.35 4.12 29.85
N ARG A 290 -10.15 3.18 30.36
CA ARG A 290 -9.70 2.23 31.40
C ARG A 290 -9.04 1.00 30.78
N HIS A 291 -8.21 0.31 31.57
CA HIS A 291 -7.68 -1.00 31.18
C HIS A 291 -8.82 -2.00 30.90
N GLY A 292 -8.75 -2.68 29.75
CA GLY A 292 -9.75 -3.65 29.29
C GLY A 292 -10.86 -3.09 28.41
N GLN A 293 -10.92 -1.78 28.18
CA GLN A 293 -11.80 -1.20 27.16
C GLN A 293 -11.11 -1.26 25.80
N SER A 294 -11.65 -2.03 24.86
CA SER A 294 -11.12 -2.13 23.50
C SER A 294 -11.70 -1.05 22.58
N LEU A 295 -11.19 -1.00 21.35
CA LEU A 295 -11.63 -0.07 20.32
C LEU A 295 -13.13 -0.19 20.02
N ASP A 296 -13.70 -1.38 20.16
CA ASP A 296 -15.11 -1.63 19.87
C ASP A 296 -16.02 -1.11 21.01
N ASP A 297 -15.54 -1.22 22.26
CA ASP A 297 -16.29 -0.96 23.50
C ASP A 297 -15.91 0.36 24.18
N LEU A 298 -15.43 1.35 23.42
CA LEU A 298 -15.11 2.68 23.96
C LEU A 298 -16.35 3.36 24.58
N PRO A 299 -16.20 4.01 25.77
CA PRO A 299 -17.32 4.59 26.51
C PRO A 299 -17.96 5.75 25.74
N MET A 300 -19.17 5.54 25.23
CA MET A 300 -19.88 6.53 24.40
C MET A 300 -20.36 7.75 25.20
N ASP A 301 -20.54 7.62 26.52
CA ASP A 301 -20.89 8.70 27.44
C ASP A 301 -19.77 9.73 27.62
N ARG A 302 -18.53 9.35 27.28
CA ARG A 302 -17.33 10.20 27.34
C ARG A 302 -16.86 10.65 25.95
N ALA A 303 -17.56 10.24 24.91
CA ALA A 303 -17.22 10.55 23.54
C ALA A 303 -17.59 11.99 23.21
N ARG A 304 -16.67 12.74 22.61
CA ARG A 304 -16.97 14.02 21.99
C ARG A 304 -17.17 13.82 20.50
N PHE A 305 -18.36 14.09 19.99
CA PHE A 305 -18.66 13.91 18.56
C PHE A 305 -18.22 15.12 17.75
N ARG A 306 -17.73 14.86 16.54
CA ARG A 306 -17.39 15.92 15.59
C ARG A 306 -18.62 16.37 14.83
N THR A 307 -18.64 17.66 14.50
CA THR A 307 -19.66 18.25 13.62
C THR A 307 -19.07 18.45 12.24
N ARG A 308 -19.84 18.13 11.20
CA ARG A 308 -19.48 18.41 9.80
C ARG A 308 -19.73 19.89 9.48
N ALA A 309 -19.20 20.36 8.35
CA ALA A 309 -19.33 21.75 7.90
C ALA A 309 -20.78 22.22 7.69
N ASP A 310 -21.72 21.30 7.46
CA ASP A 310 -23.16 21.53 7.34
C ASP A 310 -23.88 21.65 8.70
N GLY A 311 -23.15 21.53 9.82
CA GLY A 311 -23.70 21.60 11.17
C GLY A 311 -24.21 20.26 11.71
N GLU A 312 -24.13 19.16 10.94
CA GLU A 312 -24.58 17.85 11.38
C GLU A 312 -23.58 17.18 12.34
N VAL A 313 -24.08 16.70 13.48
CA VAL A 313 -23.31 15.92 14.45
C VAL A 313 -23.11 14.50 13.91
N LEU A 314 -21.86 14.05 13.86
CA LEU A 314 -21.43 12.75 13.36
C LEU A 314 -21.57 11.67 14.46
N HIS A 315 -22.79 11.48 14.96
CA HIS A 315 -23.14 10.39 15.87
C HIS A 315 -24.22 9.52 15.24
N ARG A 316 -23.84 8.37 14.66
CA ARG A 316 -24.73 7.53 13.85
C ARG A 316 -25.49 8.32 12.78
N LEU A 317 -24.78 9.18 12.04
CA LEU A 317 -25.35 9.89 10.90
C LEU A 317 -25.64 8.89 9.76
N ASP A 318 -26.88 8.83 9.30
CA ASP A 318 -27.28 8.02 8.14
C ASP A 318 -26.64 8.57 6.86
N LEU A 319 -25.72 7.83 6.25
CA LEU A 319 -25.06 8.20 4.98
C LEU A 319 -25.93 7.91 3.75
N ARG A 320 -27.04 7.21 3.93
CA ARG A 320 -27.92 6.72 2.87
C ARG A 320 -27.20 5.86 1.84
N LEU A 321 -26.36 4.95 2.33
CA LEU A 321 -25.66 3.93 1.55
C LEU A 321 -26.00 2.54 2.09
N ASP A 322 -26.10 1.53 1.23
CA ASP A 322 -26.27 0.12 1.62
C ASP A 322 -24.94 -0.64 1.79
N PHE A 323 -23.80 0.08 1.75
CA PHE A 323 -22.44 -0.45 1.91
C PHE A 323 -21.57 0.51 2.72
N ILE A 324 -20.45 -0.01 3.26
CA ILE A 324 -19.41 0.84 3.88
C ILE A 324 -18.50 1.41 2.78
N PRO A 325 -18.29 2.74 2.71
CA PRO A 325 -17.54 3.37 1.63
C PRO A 325 -16.02 3.29 1.83
N LEU A 326 -15.52 2.13 2.28
CA LEU A 326 -14.10 1.84 2.47
C LEU A 326 -13.68 0.68 1.56
N VAL A 327 -12.57 0.83 0.86
CA VAL A 327 -12.00 -0.23 0.02
C VAL A 327 -10.62 -0.56 0.55
N HIS A 328 -10.52 -1.71 1.22
CA HIS A 328 -9.26 -2.31 1.62
C HIS A 328 -8.70 -3.16 0.48
N ILE A 329 -7.43 -2.92 0.16
CA ILE A 329 -6.66 -3.60 -0.87
C ILE A 329 -5.54 -4.38 -0.19
N THR A 330 -5.48 -5.67 -0.48
CA THR A 330 -4.37 -6.54 -0.09
C THR A 330 -3.36 -6.63 -1.21
N ASN A 331 -2.09 -6.73 -0.86
CA ASN A 331 -1.02 -6.86 -1.85
C ASN A 331 -0.98 -8.24 -2.50
N THR A 332 -1.26 -9.27 -1.69
CA THR A 332 -1.39 -10.67 -2.08
C THR A 332 -2.86 -11.04 -2.20
N VAL A 333 -3.16 -12.07 -3.00
CA VAL A 333 -4.51 -12.66 -3.04
C VAL A 333 -4.84 -13.16 -1.63
N ALA A 334 -6.01 -12.76 -1.11
CA ALA A 334 -6.47 -13.17 0.21
C ALA A 334 -6.59 -14.71 0.25
N GLY A 335 -5.91 -15.32 1.23
CA GLY A 335 -6.04 -16.74 1.55
C GLY A 335 -7.02 -16.91 2.71
N GLU A 336 -6.62 -17.66 3.73
CA GLU A 336 -7.36 -17.78 5.00
C GLU A 336 -7.29 -16.49 5.86
N GLU A 337 -6.47 -15.52 5.48
CA GLU A 337 -6.18 -14.30 6.24
C GLU A 337 -6.78 -13.06 5.55
N HIS A 338 -7.33 -12.13 6.33
CA HIS A 338 -7.90 -10.88 5.79
C HIS A 338 -6.83 -9.90 5.28
N PHE A 339 -5.64 -9.91 5.87
CA PHE A 339 -4.55 -8.96 5.57
C PHE A 339 -3.54 -9.51 4.56
N GLY A 340 -2.96 -8.62 3.75
CA GLY A 340 -1.96 -8.99 2.73
C GLY A 340 -0.53 -9.07 3.24
N GLN A 341 0.37 -9.61 2.42
CA GLN A 341 1.81 -9.67 2.71
C GLN A 341 2.61 -8.66 1.89
N SER A 342 3.63 -8.06 2.52
CA SER A 342 4.60 -7.17 1.88
C SER A 342 5.45 -7.89 0.83
N VAL A 343 5.90 -7.16 -0.21
CA VAL A 343 6.93 -7.66 -1.14
C VAL A 343 8.26 -7.93 -0.42
N LEU A 344 8.57 -7.19 0.64
CA LEU A 344 9.80 -7.36 1.42
C LEU A 344 9.82 -8.67 2.22
N SER A 345 8.66 -9.30 2.46
CA SER A 345 8.53 -10.49 3.30
C SER A 345 9.47 -11.64 2.92
N ARG A 346 9.80 -11.77 1.63
CA ARG A 346 10.65 -12.85 1.09
C ARG A 346 12.14 -12.51 1.10
N VAL A 347 12.51 -11.26 1.31
CA VAL A 347 13.89 -10.77 1.17
C VAL A 347 14.47 -10.18 2.44
N MET A 348 13.67 -9.92 3.47
CA MET A 348 14.14 -9.27 4.70
C MET A 348 15.35 -9.96 5.35
N GLN A 349 15.41 -11.29 5.36
CA GLN A 349 16.60 -12.00 5.86
C GLN A 349 17.85 -11.77 5.00
N ALA A 350 17.68 -11.69 3.67
CA ALA A 350 18.80 -11.38 2.77
C ALA A 350 19.27 -9.93 2.93
N LEU A 351 18.34 -8.98 3.18
CA LEU A 351 18.67 -7.59 3.48
C LEU A 351 19.46 -7.46 4.80
N ASP A 352 19.07 -8.23 5.82
CA ASP A 352 19.81 -8.26 7.09
C ASP A 352 21.25 -8.78 6.90
N GLU A 353 21.40 -9.89 6.18
CA GLU A 353 22.71 -10.50 5.90
C GLU A 353 23.57 -9.57 5.02
N LEU A 354 22.95 -8.84 4.09
CA LEU A 354 23.63 -7.88 3.22
C LEU A 354 24.17 -6.69 4.03
N ALA A 355 23.37 -6.12 4.92
CA ALA A 355 23.79 -5.04 5.81
C ALA A 355 24.93 -5.47 6.74
N GLU A 356 24.86 -6.70 7.27
CA GLU A 356 25.94 -7.28 8.09
C GLU A 356 27.22 -7.48 7.28
N SER A 357 27.11 -8.06 6.07
CA SER A 357 28.25 -8.29 5.17
C SER A 357 28.93 -7.00 4.69
N ASP A 358 28.18 -5.93 4.40
CA ASP A 358 28.76 -4.62 4.06
C ASP A 358 29.47 -3.99 5.25
N THR A 359 28.88 -4.09 6.44
CA THR A 359 29.49 -3.59 7.68
C THR A 359 30.83 -4.27 7.95
N ASP A 360 30.88 -5.60 7.81
CA ASP A 360 32.11 -6.37 7.98
C ASP A 360 33.13 -6.06 6.87
N SER A 361 32.67 -5.88 5.62
CA SER A 361 33.52 -5.44 4.51
C SER A 361 34.13 -4.07 4.75
N ALA A 362 33.37 -3.12 5.29
CA ALA A 362 33.85 -1.79 5.64
C ALA A 362 34.91 -1.85 6.75
N ARG A 363 34.68 -2.66 7.79
CA ARG A 363 35.65 -2.91 8.87
C ARG A 363 36.93 -3.58 8.35
N ALA A 364 36.81 -4.60 7.49
CA ALA A 364 37.95 -5.27 6.87
C ALA A 364 38.72 -4.36 5.87
N SER A 365 38.03 -3.42 5.22
CA SER A 365 38.68 -2.43 4.37
C SER A 365 39.57 -1.49 5.17
N ALA A 366 39.23 -1.18 6.44
CA ALA A 366 40.07 -0.38 7.31
C ALA A 366 41.40 -1.09 7.63
N THR A 367 41.39 -2.40 7.90
CA THR A 367 42.61 -3.19 8.14
C THR A 367 43.43 -3.38 6.88
N THR A 368 42.80 -3.40 5.71
CA THR A 368 43.51 -3.50 4.43
C THR A 368 44.16 -2.18 4.04
N GLY A 369 43.47 -1.05 4.27
CA GLY A 369 44.00 0.30 4.02
C GLY A 369 45.09 0.73 5.01
N ALA A 370 45.02 0.22 6.25
CA ALA A 370 46.03 0.40 7.30
C ALA A 370 46.50 -0.99 7.79
N PRO A 371 47.44 -1.63 7.07
CA PRO A 371 47.83 -3.01 7.34
C PRO A 371 48.44 -3.17 8.73
N ILE A 372 48.14 -4.31 9.36
CA ILE A 372 48.74 -4.68 10.64
C ILE A 372 50.18 -5.12 10.39
N ILE A 373 51.12 -4.42 11.03
CA ILE A 373 52.56 -4.66 10.91
C ILE A 373 53.04 -5.39 12.17
N ALA A 374 53.59 -6.59 11.99
CA ALA A 374 54.25 -7.34 13.05
C ALA A 374 55.76 -7.16 12.94
N LEU A 375 56.37 -6.69 14.02
CA LEU A 375 57.83 -6.50 14.11
C LEU A 375 58.42 -7.55 15.05
N ALA A 376 59.33 -8.37 14.54
CA ALA A 376 60.13 -9.28 15.35
C ALA A 376 61.53 -8.71 15.55
N GLY A 377 62.01 -8.69 16.81
CA GLY A 377 63.34 -8.18 17.14
C GLY A 377 63.45 -6.64 17.19
N ALA A 378 62.34 -5.91 17.11
CA ALA A 378 62.34 -4.45 17.28
C ALA A 378 62.43 -4.07 18.77
N ARG A 379 63.31 -3.11 19.10
CA ARG A 379 63.34 -2.48 20.44
C ARG A 379 62.44 -1.26 20.41
N ALA A 380 61.30 -1.32 21.10
CA ALA A 380 60.45 -0.14 21.29
C ALA A 380 61.22 0.95 22.06
N GLU A 381 61.22 2.17 21.54
CA GLU A 381 61.88 3.30 22.20
C GLU A 381 61.20 3.54 23.56
N VAL A 382 61.96 3.52 24.65
CA VAL A 382 61.40 3.68 26.00
C VAL A 382 61.42 5.15 26.38
N ASP A 383 60.29 5.66 26.86
CA ASP A 383 60.20 7.02 27.37
C ASP A 383 61.05 7.16 28.64
N ARG A 384 62.02 8.09 28.63
CA ARG A 384 62.99 8.26 29.72
C ARG A 384 62.37 8.73 31.04
N VAL A 385 61.18 9.32 30.99
CA VAL A 385 60.48 9.85 32.18
C VAL A 385 59.55 8.80 32.80
N THR A 386 58.84 8.02 31.97
CA THR A 386 57.82 7.07 32.44
C THR A 386 58.30 5.62 32.45
N SER A 387 59.48 5.33 31.88
CA SER A 387 60.03 3.98 31.67
C SER A 387 59.09 3.03 30.93
N ARG A 388 58.08 3.57 30.22
CA ARG A 388 57.15 2.79 29.40
C ARG A 388 57.57 2.86 27.92
N PRO A 389 57.30 1.80 27.14
CA PRO A 389 57.50 1.85 25.70
C PRO A 389 56.67 2.98 25.09
N LYS A 390 57.27 3.83 24.26
CA LYS A 390 56.50 4.78 23.44
C LYS A 390 55.64 4.02 22.43
N PRO A 391 54.40 4.45 22.19
CA PRO A 391 53.60 3.92 21.10
C PRO A 391 54.32 4.18 19.77
N LEU A 392 54.45 3.12 18.97
CA LEU A 392 55.10 3.18 17.68
C LEU A 392 54.12 3.77 16.65
N ASN A 393 54.37 5.00 16.19
CA ASN A 393 53.60 5.60 15.11
C ASN A 393 54.25 5.23 13.77
N VAL A 394 53.53 4.46 12.95
CA VAL A 394 53.96 4.11 11.60
C VAL A 394 53.19 4.98 10.60
N SER A 395 53.91 5.84 9.89
CA SER A 395 53.37 6.67 8.81
C SER A 395 54.25 6.58 7.55
N PRO A 396 53.75 6.95 6.36
CA PRO A 396 54.58 7.02 5.15
C PRO A 396 55.87 7.81 5.40
N GLY A 397 57.02 7.25 5.01
CA GLY A 397 58.35 7.84 5.23
C GLY A 397 59.03 7.53 6.56
N THR A 398 58.38 6.76 7.45
CA THR A 398 59.00 6.32 8.72
C THR A 398 60.09 5.28 8.49
N VAL A 399 61.27 5.46 9.09
CA VAL A 399 62.35 4.47 9.09
C VAL A 399 62.30 3.66 10.38
N LEU A 400 62.14 2.34 10.26
CA LEU A 400 62.10 1.42 11.39
C LEU A 400 63.48 0.76 11.59
N GLN A 401 64.08 0.92 12.77
CA GLN A 401 65.31 0.21 13.13
C GLN A 401 64.98 -1.17 13.71
N LEU A 402 65.51 -2.21 13.07
CA LEU A 402 65.41 -3.61 13.51
C LEU A 402 66.75 -4.06 14.10
N ALA A 403 66.74 -4.94 15.11
CA ALA A 403 67.97 -5.55 15.62
C ALA A 403 68.48 -6.66 14.68
N ASP A 404 69.67 -7.21 14.97
CA ASP A 404 70.24 -8.33 14.21
C ASP A 404 69.28 -9.53 14.19
N GLY A 405 68.91 -9.99 12.99
CA GLY A 405 67.91 -11.04 12.77
C GLY A 405 66.45 -10.58 12.85
N GLY A 406 66.19 -9.27 12.97
CA GLY A 406 64.84 -8.72 12.98
C GLY A 406 64.14 -8.82 11.63
N ARG A 407 62.83 -9.06 11.65
CA ARG A 407 61.97 -9.14 10.45
C ARG A 407 60.72 -8.31 10.63
N MET A 408 60.18 -7.85 9.52
CA MET A 408 58.88 -7.18 9.43
C MET A 408 57.96 -8.06 8.59
N ASP A 409 56.86 -8.50 9.20
CA ASP A 409 55.81 -9.24 8.53
C ASP A 409 54.57 -8.35 8.43
N VAL A 410 53.92 -8.33 7.27
CA VAL A 410 52.66 -7.63 7.08
C VAL A 410 51.55 -8.67 7.01
N LEU A 411 50.51 -8.50 7.82
CA LEU A 411 49.32 -9.33 7.71
C LEU A 411 48.46 -8.82 6.56
N ASP A 412 48.46 -9.55 5.44
CA ASP A 412 47.64 -9.23 4.27
C ASP A 412 46.21 -9.76 4.45
N THR A 413 45.26 -8.85 4.61
CA THR A 413 43.81 -9.15 4.71
C THR A 413 43.06 -8.94 3.40
N SER A 414 43.74 -8.59 2.30
CA SER A 414 43.09 -8.23 1.03
C SER A 414 42.28 -9.38 0.42
N GLY A 415 42.76 -10.62 0.53
CA GLY A 415 42.03 -11.81 0.06
C GLY A 415 40.74 -12.08 0.85
N GLN A 416 40.71 -11.76 2.14
CA GLN A 416 39.49 -11.89 2.95
C GLN A 416 38.47 -10.81 2.55
N LEU A 417 38.94 -9.59 2.28
CA LEU A 417 38.11 -8.49 1.81
C LEU A 417 37.48 -8.79 0.44
N SER A 418 38.21 -9.43 -0.48
CA SER A 418 37.63 -9.83 -1.78
C SER A 418 36.53 -10.86 -1.64
N GLU A 419 36.68 -11.85 -0.75
CA GLU A 419 35.64 -12.85 -0.48
C GLU A 419 34.39 -12.22 0.16
N LEU A 420 34.56 -11.29 1.10
CA LEU A 420 33.43 -10.56 1.71
C LEU A 420 32.65 -9.74 0.68
N ARG A 421 33.35 -9.06 -0.24
CA ARG A 421 32.70 -8.33 -1.34
C ARG A 421 31.97 -9.26 -2.32
N ALA A 422 32.57 -10.40 -2.66
CA ALA A 422 31.93 -11.40 -3.51
C ALA A 422 30.67 -11.97 -2.86
N ARG A 423 30.70 -12.21 -1.54
CA ARG A 423 29.54 -12.66 -0.77
C ARG A 423 28.41 -11.63 -0.77
N ALA A 424 28.72 -10.34 -0.63
CA ALA A 424 27.71 -9.28 -0.68
C ALA A 424 26.95 -9.26 -2.02
N GLU A 425 27.65 -9.43 -3.15
CA GLU A 425 27.02 -9.51 -4.47
C GLU A 425 26.16 -10.78 -4.61
N GLU A 426 26.63 -11.94 -4.13
CA GLU A 426 25.82 -13.19 -4.12
C GLU A 426 24.52 -13.02 -3.32
N ILE A 427 24.58 -12.35 -2.16
CA ILE A 427 23.40 -12.09 -1.33
C ILE A 427 22.43 -11.14 -2.06
N ARG A 428 22.95 -10.11 -2.74
CA ARG A 428 22.15 -9.18 -3.54
C ARG A 428 21.43 -9.89 -4.68
N ASP A 429 22.12 -10.76 -5.41
CA ASP A 429 21.52 -11.57 -6.47
C ASP A 429 20.44 -12.50 -5.92
N ARG A 430 20.69 -13.15 -4.78
CA ARG A 430 19.69 -13.97 -4.09
C ARG A 430 18.47 -13.15 -3.67
N ALA A 431 18.66 -11.92 -3.20
CA ALA A 431 17.56 -11.02 -2.85
C ALA A 431 16.72 -10.65 -4.09
N ALA A 432 17.35 -10.33 -5.22
CA ALA A 432 16.68 -10.07 -6.50
C ALA A 432 15.84 -11.26 -6.97
N VAL A 433 16.41 -12.47 -6.93
CA VAL A 433 15.71 -13.72 -7.28
C VAL A 433 14.51 -13.98 -6.36
N ASN A 434 14.68 -13.85 -5.04
CA ASN A 434 13.62 -14.09 -4.07
C ASN A 434 12.49 -13.05 -4.15
N ALA A 435 12.83 -11.79 -4.45
CA ALA A 435 11.86 -10.73 -4.75
C ALA A 435 11.14 -10.92 -6.08
N ARG A 436 11.60 -11.83 -6.94
CA ARG A 436 11.16 -11.96 -8.34
C ARG A 436 11.34 -10.64 -9.13
N LEU A 437 12.39 -9.90 -8.79
CA LEU A 437 12.80 -8.67 -9.45
C LEU A 437 14.16 -8.92 -10.10
N PRO A 438 14.21 -9.34 -11.38
CA PRO A 438 15.46 -9.55 -12.10
C PRO A 438 16.33 -8.30 -12.11
N ALA A 439 17.65 -8.48 -12.23
CA ALA A 439 18.62 -7.38 -12.30
C ALA A 439 18.29 -6.34 -13.39
N VAL A 440 17.74 -6.79 -14.54
CA VAL A 440 17.30 -5.90 -15.62
C VAL A 440 16.16 -4.98 -15.18
N SER A 441 15.24 -5.47 -14.35
CA SER A 441 14.14 -4.69 -13.77
C SER A 441 14.60 -3.70 -12.70
N LEU A 442 15.64 -4.06 -11.94
CA LEU A 442 16.30 -3.16 -10.99
C LEU A 442 17.23 -2.14 -11.67
N GLY A 443 17.41 -2.22 -12.99
CA GLY A 443 18.28 -1.33 -13.75
C GLY A 443 19.78 -1.52 -13.44
N THR A 444 20.17 -2.69 -12.94
CA THR A 444 21.55 -2.97 -12.50
C THR A 444 22.40 -3.66 -13.56
N VAL A 445 21.82 -3.98 -14.73
CA VAL A 445 22.52 -4.59 -15.88
C VAL A 445 22.94 -3.50 -16.86
N ASP A 446 24.15 -3.60 -17.42
CA ASP A 446 24.59 -2.70 -18.49
C ASP A 446 23.68 -2.86 -19.73
N PRO A 447 23.17 -1.77 -20.32
CA PRO A 447 22.42 -1.81 -21.57
C PRO A 447 23.06 -2.63 -22.70
N SER A 448 24.40 -2.76 -22.75
CA SER A 448 25.09 -3.59 -23.75
C SER A 448 24.94 -5.09 -23.52
N ASP A 449 24.68 -5.49 -22.29
CA ASP A 449 24.58 -6.89 -21.85
C ASP A 449 23.12 -7.36 -21.77
N VAL A 450 22.18 -6.50 -22.17
CA VAL A 450 20.75 -6.84 -22.21
C VAL A 450 20.53 -7.99 -23.21
N PRO A 451 19.96 -9.12 -22.77
CA PRO A 451 19.76 -10.28 -23.62
C PRO A 451 18.86 -9.98 -24.82
N SER A 452 18.94 -10.80 -25.87
CA SER A 452 18.00 -10.76 -26.99
C SER A 452 16.54 -10.82 -26.51
N GLY A 453 15.59 -10.30 -27.29
CA GLY A 453 14.18 -10.13 -26.85
C GLY A 453 13.53 -11.38 -26.23
N TYR A 454 13.84 -12.58 -26.76
CA TYR A 454 13.35 -13.84 -26.18
C TYR A 454 14.03 -14.19 -24.85
N ALA A 455 15.33 -13.97 -24.72
CA ALA A 455 16.06 -14.21 -23.48
C ALA A 455 15.67 -13.20 -22.38
N LEU A 456 15.34 -11.96 -22.77
CA LEU A 456 14.75 -10.96 -21.88
C LEU A 456 13.35 -11.38 -21.41
N GLN A 457 12.51 -11.92 -22.30
CA GLN A 457 11.19 -12.43 -21.92
C GLN A 457 11.28 -13.58 -20.90
N LEU A 458 12.22 -14.51 -21.10
CA LEU A 458 12.46 -15.60 -20.15
C LEU A 458 12.93 -15.09 -18.78
N SER A 459 13.77 -14.06 -18.74
CA SER A 459 14.24 -13.50 -17.47
C SER A 459 13.15 -12.71 -16.73
N LEU A 460 12.18 -12.14 -17.45
CA LEU A 460 11.05 -11.39 -16.88
C LEU A 460 9.86 -12.27 -16.45
N GLN A 461 9.82 -13.55 -16.80
CA GLN A 461 8.71 -14.46 -16.43
C GLN A 461 8.37 -14.48 -14.92
N PRO A 462 9.35 -14.47 -13.99
CA PRO A 462 9.05 -14.39 -12.55
C PRO A 462 8.38 -13.07 -12.15
N LEU A 463 8.78 -11.95 -12.78
CA LEU A 463 8.18 -10.64 -12.59
C LEU A 463 6.73 -10.63 -13.10
N ASP A 464 6.48 -11.17 -14.29
CA ASP A 464 5.12 -11.27 -14.85
C ASP A 464 4.18 -12.02 -13.91
N SER A 465 4.60 -13.18 -13.40
CA SER A 465 3.83 -13.95 -12.42
C SER A 465 3.55 -13.17 -11.13
N MET A 466 4.51 -12.35 -10.66
CA MET A 466 4.31 -11.51 -9.48
C MET A 466 3.30 -10.40 -9.76
N VAL A 467 3.47 -9.65 -10.85
CA VAL A 467 2.59 -8.53 -11.23
C VAL A 467 1.17 -9.03 -11.51
N ASP A 468 1.00 -10.16 -12.19
CA ASP A 468 -0.31 -10.74 -12.47
C ASP A 468 -1.03 -11.14 -11.17
N SER A 469 -0.33 -11.74 -10.22
CA SER A 469 -0.90 -12.07 -8.91
C SER A 469 -1.32 -10.82 -8.13
N MET A 470 -0.50 -9.77 -8.16
CA MET A 470 -0.82 -8.49 -7.52
C MET A 470 -2.03 -7.82 -8.19
N ARG A 471 -2.07 -7.77 -9.52
CA ARG A 471 -3.20 -7.20 -10.29
C ARG A 471 -4.49 -7.99 -10.06
N LEU A 472 -4.40 -9.32 -9.95
CA LEU A 472 -5.54 -10.19 -9.65
C LEU A 472 -6.16 -9.85 -8.28
N ALA A 473 -5.33 -9.68 -7.24
CA ALA A 473 -5.80 -9.29 -5.89
C ALA A 473 -6.58 -7.96 -5.91
N ARG A 474 -6.29 -7.08 -6.88
CA ARG A 474 -6.85 -5.73 -6.99
C ARG A 474 -8.03 -5.61 -7.95
N ALA A 475 -8.15 -6.52 -8.92
CA ALA A 475 -9.11 -6.40 -10.02
C ALA A 475 -10.56 -6.20 -9.52
N HIS A 476 -10.97 -7.01 -8.54
CA HIS A 476 -12.29 -6.88 -7.93
C HIS A 476 -12.42 -5.61 -7.07
N LYS A 477 -11.39 -5.24 -6.32
CA LYS A 477 -11.40 -4.05 -5.44
C LYS A 477 -11.50 -2.74 -6.23
N TYR A 478 -10.84 -2.62 -7.38
CA TYR A 478 -10.99 -1.46 -8.27
C TYR A 478 -12.36 -1.40 -8.94
N THR A 479 -12.92 -2.55 -9.32
CA THR A 479 -14.30 -2.62 -9.82
C THR A 479 -15.29 -2.17 -8.74
N LEU A 480 -15.08 -2.61 -7.49
CA LEU A 480 -15.87 -2.20 -6.34
C LEU A 480 -15.74 -0.70 -6.06
N LEU A 481 -14.51 -0.15 -6.09
CA LEU A 481 -14.26 1.27 -5.91
C LEU A 481 -15.04 2.10 -6.93
N LEU A 482 -14.97 1.76 -8.22
CA LEU A 482 -15.71 2.47 -9.26
C LEU A 482 -17.22 2.32 -9.09
N LYS A 483 -17.71 1.13 -8.71
CA LYS A 483 -19.13 0.91 -8.37
C LYS A 483 -19.59 1.80 -7.21
N MET A 484 -18.80 1.89 -6.14
CA MET A 484 -19.12 2.75 -4.99
C MET A 484 -19.14 4.23 -5.40
N VAL A 485 -18.22 4.68 -6.24
CA VAL A 485 -18.21 6.06 -6.76
C VAL A 485 -19.53 6.38 -7.47
N GLN A 486 -20.02 5.50 -8.34
CA GLN A 486 -21.30 5.70 -9.03
C GLN A 486 -22.46 5.79 -8.03
N ARG A 487 -22.54 4.82 -7.09
CA ARG A 487 -23.62 4.76 -6.10
C ARG A 487 -23.63 5.98 -5.16
N ILE A 488 -22.47 6.46 -4.72
CA ILE A 488 -22.41 7.65 -3.86
C ILE A 488 -22.80 8.92 -4.64
N HIS A 489 -22.43 9.07 -5.92
CA HIS A 489 -22.92 10.20 -6.73
C HIS A 489 -24.45 10.15 -6.93
N GLN A 490 -25.01 8.95 -7.13
CA GLN A 490 -26.47 8.77 -7.22
C GLN A 490 -27.17 9.06 -5.89
N ALA A 491 -26.61 8.64 -4.75
CA ALA A 491 -27.12 8.99 -3.42
C ALA A 491 -27.06 10.49 -3.15
N GLY A 492 -25.97 11.15 -3.59
CA GLY A 492 -25.77 12.59 -3.51
C GLY A 492 -26.58 13.42 -4.51
N GLN A 493 -27.32 12.78 -5.42
CA GLN A 493 -28.11 13.43 -6.49
C GLN A 493 -27.26 14.36 -7.37
N ALA A 494 -26.01 13.96 -7.64
CA ALA A 494 -25.09 14.74 -8.47
C ALA A 494 -25.64 14.94 -9.89
N GLU A 495 -25.38 16.11 -10.49
CA GLU A 495 -25.77 16.40 -11.86
C GLU A 495 -25.17 15.36 -12.83
N GLY A 496 -25.99 14.87 -13.76
CA GLY A 496 -25.57 13.85 -14.72
C GLY A 496 -25.51 12.44 -14.14
N TRP A 497 -25.84 12.19 -12.87
CA TRP A 497 -25.88 10.85 -12.27
C TRP A 497 -27.32 10.41 -11.99
N SER A 498 -28.00 9.88 -13.01
CA SER A 498 -29.39 9.43 -12.89
C SER A 498 -29.52 8.16 -12.02
N ALA A 499 -30.68 8.02 -11.38
CA ALA A 499 -31.04 6.79 -10.68
C ALA A 499 -31.20 5.65 -11.70
N GLY A 500 -30.58 4.50 -11.44
CA GLY A 500 -30.55 3.36 -12.35
C GLY A 500 -29.47 2.34 -11.95
N PRO A 501 -29.50 1.14 -12.53
CA PRO A 501 -28.52 0.09 -12.21
C PRO A 501 -27.10 0.59 -12.43
N THR A 502 -26.19 0.21 -11.52
CA THR A 502 -24.77 0.52 -11.68
C THR A 502 -24.20 -0.25 -12.87
N VAL A 503 -23.58 0.46 -13.81
CA VAL A 503 -22.90 -0.17 -14.96
C VAL A 503 -21.49 -0.60 -14.52
N PRO A 504 -21.04 -1.83 -14.85
CA PRO A 504 -19.72 -2.30 -14.44
C PRO A 504 -18.62 -1.46 -15.10
N ALA A 505 -17.68 -0.95 -14.30
CA ALA A 505 -16.50 -0.25 -14.78
C ALA A 505 -15.24 -0.94 -14.26
N ARG A 506 -14.18 -0.97 -15.06
CA ARG A 506 -12.91 -1.64 -14.73
C ARG A 506 -11.75 -0.66 -14.89
N LEU A 507 -10.73 -0.84 -14.08
CA LEU A 507 -9.46 -0.17 -14.24
C LEU A 507 -8.51 -1.10 -15.00
N VAL A 508 -7.99 -0.63 -16.13
CA VAL A 508 -7.04 -1.35 -16.98
C VAL A 508 -5.67 -0.71 -16.81
N PHE A 509 -4.69 -1.54 -16.45
CA PHE A 509 -3.30 -1.13 -16.33
C PHE A 509 -2.57 -1.36 -17.66
N GLY A 510 -1.73 -0.41 -18.05
CA GLY A 510 -0.86 -0.53 -19.21
C GLY A 510 0.22 -1.61 -19.04
N PRO A 511 1.01 -1.84 -20.10
CA PRO A 511 2.12 -2.79 -20.06
C PRO A 511 3.15 -2.38 -19.00
N HIS A 512 3.67 -3.39 -18.29
CA HIS A 512 4.68 -3.22 -17.23
C HIS A 512 6.08 -3.67 -17.65
N THR A 513 6.20 -4.49 -18.68
CA THR A 513 7.48 -4.88 -19.27
C THR A 513 7.83 -3.97 -20.45
N PRO A 514 9.12 -3.74 -20.73
CA PRO A 514 9.55 -3.18 -22.00
C PRO A 514 9.19 -4.19 -23.09
N SER A 515 8.05 -4.01 -23.75
CA SER A 515 7.75 -4.75 -24.96
C SER A 515 8.78 -4.35 -26.03
N ASP A 516 9.38 -5.34 -26.70
CA ASP A 516 10.09 -5.06 -27.94
C ASP A 516 9.06 -4.59 -28.96
N ARG A 517 8.91 -3.27 -29.01
CA ARG A 517 8.00 -2.56 -29.92
C ARG A 517 8.21 -3.01 -31.36
N THR A 518 9.44 -3.34 -31.73
CA THR A 518 9.81 -3.82 -33.07
C THR A 518 9.17 -5.17 -33.34
N SER A 519 9.34 -6.13 -32.43
CA SER A 519 8.75 -7.47 -32.54
C SER A 519 7.22 -7.42 -32.58
N VAL A 520 6.58 -6.62 -31.72
CA VAL A 520 5.10 -6.48 -31.72
C VAL A 520 4.60 -5.83 -33.01
N LEU A 521 5.31 -4.81 -33.52
CA LEU A 521 4.98 -4.20 -34.80
C LEU A 521 5.11 -5.18 -35.95
N GLU A 522 6.17 -5.99 -35.98
CA GLU A 522 6.34 -7.03 -36.98
C GLU A 522 5.23 -8.08 -36.92
N GLU A 523 4.83 -8.52 -35.73
CA GLU A 523 3.75 -9.49 -35.53
C GLU A 523 2.41 -8.92 -36.00
N VAL A 524 2.10 -7.68 -35.62
CA VAL A 524 0.88 -6.98 -36.07
C VAL A 524 0.89 -6.79 -37.58
N VAL A 525 2.00 -6.36 -38.16
CA VAL A 525 2.15 -6.19 -39.63
C VAL A 525 1.96 -7.53 -40.34
N LYS A 526 2.60 -8.61 -39.84
CA LYS A 526 2.45 -9.96 -40.40
C LYS A 526 0.99 -10.45 -40.28
N GLY A 527 0.36 -10.30 -39.12
CA GLY A 527 -1.01 -10.73 -38.87
C GLY A 527 -2.06 -9.97 -39.69
N VAL A 528 -1.91 -8.65 -39.83
CA VAL A 528 -2.80 -7.82 -40.67
C VAL A 528 -2.57 -8.11 -42.16
N THR A 529 -1.32 -8.29 -42.60
CA THR A 529 -1.00 -8.62 -44.00
C THR A 529 -1.49 -10.01 -44.38
N ALA A 530 -1.40 -10.97 -43.46
CA ALA A 530 -1.90 -12.33 -43.64
C ALA A 530 -3.44 -12.44 -43.51
N GLY A 531 -4.13 -11.35 -43.17
CA GLY A 531 -5.58 -11.35 -42.98
C GLY A 531 -6.06 -12.09 -41.72
N VAL A 532 -5.14 -12.43 -40.81
CA VAL A 532 -5.45 -13.08 -39.52
C VAL A 532 -5.96 -12.07 -38.51
N LEU A 533 -5.48 -10.82 -38.58
CA LEU A 533 -5.90 -9.71 -37.73
C LEU A 533 -6.60 -8.64 -38.56
N SER A 534 -7.67 -8.05 -38.02
CA SER A 534 -8.23 -6.83 -38.57
C SER A 534 -7.29 -5.64 -38.33
N VAL A 535 -7.38 -4.60 -39.16
CA VAL A 535 -6.59 -3.36 -38.98
C VAL A 535 -6.89 -2.72 -37.63
N GLU A 536 -8.15 -2.77 -37.19
CA GLU A 536 -8.56 -2.27 -35.88
C GLU A 536 -7.93 -3.07 -34.73
N THR A 537 -7.98 -4.40 -34.81
CA THR A 537 -7.34 -5.27 -33.82
C THR A 537 -5.83 -5.04 -33.76
N GLY A 538 -5.19 -4.86 -34.92
CA GLY A 538 -3.76 -4.55 -35.00
C GLY A 538 -3.40 -3.22 -34.34
N ILE A 539 -4.20 -2.16 -34.55
CA ILE A 539 -3.97 -0.85 -33.93
C ILE A 539 -4.18 -0.90 -32.41
N ARG A 540 -5.18 -1.65 -31.93
CA ARG A 540 -5.37 -1.87 -30.49
C ARG A 540 -4.19 -2.62 -29.87
N MET A 541 -3.67 -3.66 -30.55
CA MET A 541 -2.45 -4.35 -30.10
C MET A 541 -1.24 -3.42 -30.05
N LEU A 542 -1.12 -2.47 -30.98
CA LEU A 542 -0.06 -1.46 -30.94
C LEU A 542 -0.27 -0.43 -29.81
N GLN A 543 -1.51 -0.03 -29.52
CA GLN A 543 -1.83 0.81 -28.35
C GLN A 543 -1.48 0.10 -27.05
N ASP A 544 -1.83 -1.16 -26.92
CA ASP A 544 -1.53 -1.99 -25.74
C ASP A 544 -0.01 -2.18 -25.57
N ALA A 545 0.74 -2.26 -26.68
CA ALA A 545 2.20 -2.25 -26.69
C ALA A 545 2.83 -0.86 -26.42
N GLY A 546 2.00 0.17 -26.22
CA GLY A 546 2.42 1.51 -25.83
C GLY A 546 2.93 2.37 -26.99
N TYR A 547 2.45 2.15 -28.22
CA TYR A 547 2.62 3.10 -29.32
C TYR A 547 1.77 4.36 -29.08
N PRO A 548 2.24 5.57 -29.43
CA PRO A 548 1.54 6.83 -29.17
C PRO A 548 0.36 7.05 -30.12
N ILE A 549 -0.64 6.17 -30.05
CA ILE A 549 -1.88 6.24 -30.81
C ILE A 549 -2.98 6.60 -29.82
N GLY A 550 -3.53 7.80 -29.93
CA GLY A 550 -4.56 8.30 -29.01
C GLY A 550 -5.84 7.47 -29.07
N ASP A 551 -6.50 7.50 -30.23
CA ASP A 551 -7.74 6.74 -30.49
C ASP A 551 -7.52 5.78 -31.67
N ALA A 552 -7.81 4.48 -31.45
CA ALA A 552 -7.66 3.45 -32.47
C ALA A 552 -8.58 3.71 -33.67
N GLN A 553 -9.79 4.19 -33.43
CA GLN A 553 -10.80 4.42 -34.46
C GLN A 553 -10.44 5.64 -35.31
N GLU A 554 -9.96 6.73 -34.70
CA GLU A 554 -9.44 7.88 -35.46
C GLU A 554 -8.27 7.48 -36.37
N GLU A 555 -7.39 6.60 -35.88
CA GLU A 555 -6.25 6.13 -36.65
C GLU A 555 -6.69 5.20 -37.79
N VAL A 556 -7.64 4.28 -37.55
CA VAL A 556 -8.27 3.47 -38.62
C VAL A 556 -8.92 4.37 -39.67
N ALA A 557 -9.66 5.40 -39.26
CA ALA A 557 -10.30 6.35 -40.17
C ALA A 557 -9.27 7.14 -40.98
N ARG A 558 -8.16 7.59 -40.37
CA ARG A 558 -7.04 8.24 -41.07
C ARG A 558 -6.39 7.31 -42.10
N ILE A 559 -6.17 6.04 -41.75
CA ILE A 559 -5.59 5.04 -42.67
C ILE A 559 -6.55 4.75 -43.83
N ALA A 560 -7.84 4.60 -43.56
CA ALA A 560 -8.87 4.39 -44.58
C ALA A 560 -9.00 5.60 -45.53
N ALA A 561 -8.94 6.83 -44.98
CA ALA A 561 -8.93 8.06 -45.77
C ALA A 561 -7.69 8.17 -46.67
N ARG A 562 -6.51 7.81 -46.17
CA ARG A 562 -5.26 7.76 -46.96
C ARG A 562 -5.32 6.71 -48.06
N ARG A 563 -5.90 5.53 -47.82
CA ARG A 563 -6.10 4.49 -48.85
C ARG A 563 -7.11 4.89 -49.93
N LYS A 564 -8.12 5.69 -49.58
CA LYS A 564 -9.11 6.22 -50.54
C LYS A 564 -8.62 7.42 -51.36
N ALA A 565 -7.51 8.04 -50.97
CA ALA A 565 -6.82 9.05 -51.76
C ALA A 565 -5.67 8.38 -52.54
N PRO A 566 -5.90 7.80 -53.74
CA PRO A 566 -4.80 7.33 -54.56
C PRO A 566 -3.89 8.50 -54.91
N GLU A 567 -2.58 8.22 -54.95
CA GLU A 567 -1.51 9.12 -55.37
C GLU A 567 -1.94 9.95 -56.60
N LYS A 568 -2.04 11.27 -56.42
CA LYS A 568 -1.81 12.20 -57.53
C LYS A 568 -0.30 12.38 -57.64
N VAL A 569 0.35 11.54 -58.43
CA VAL A 569 1.56 11.88 -59.17
C VAL A 569 1.27 11.71 -60.64
#